data_AF-A0A661FL90-F1
#
_entry.id   AF-A0A661FL90-F1
#
_cell.length_a   1.000
_cell.length_b   1.000
_cell.length_c   1.000
_cell.angle_alpha   90.00
_cell.angle_beta   90.00
_cell.angle_gamma   90.00
#
_symmetry.space_group_name_H-M   'P 1'
#
loop_
_entity.id
_entity.type
_entity.pdbx_description
1 polymer ?
#
loop_
_entity_poly.entity_id
_entity_poly.type
_entity_poly.pdbx_seq_one_letter_code
_entity_poly.pdbx_strand_id
1 'polypeptide(L)'
;FYVATTLTATMVGLLLINIIGPGYVDGVPAGDMLALDSSGAEIAKVAEGRGPGDVAKVFHDMVPPNIVQAAANGQMLGIIFFALLFGYFMTHLAHELAEPLFKFWDSVFHVMMKMTEWIMKFAPIGVYGLVAKVVAQAGFGAVRPLAVFAITVTIALAIHVSIILPLFLKFFGKVKPYKMFPAMAPAMLTAFSTSSSSATLPITMECVEENVGVSNKISSFVLPLGATVNMNGTALYECAAAMFLAQAYGLDLTLGTQFSIVFIALLTSVGVAGVPSASLVAIAIILGAVGLPVEAIGVLLVFDRVLDMMRTSVNVFGDSCCAVIVARMDGEKTKIDVGEA
;
A
#
# COMPACT_ATOMS: atom_id res chain seq x y z
N PHE A 1 -2.98 1.21 -16.08
CA PHE A 1 -4.04 1.55 -15.10
C PHE A 1 -3.49 1.49 -13.68
N TYR A 2 -3.13 0.31 -13.17
CA TYR A 2 -2.68 0.12 -11.78
C TYR A 2 -1.58 1.09 -11.31
N VAL A 3 -0.47 1.22 -12.04
CA VAL A 3 0.60 2.18 -11.68
C VAL A 3 0.07 3.61 -11.52
N ALA A 4 -0.80 4.06 -12.43
CA ALA A 4 -1.34 5.41 -12.41
C ALA A 4 -2.30 5.60 -11.22
N THR A 5 -3.20 4.65 -10.98
CA THR A 5 -4.15 4.73 -9.86
C THR A 5 -3.44 4.65 -8.51
N THR A 6 -2.44 3.77 -8.38
CA THR A 6 -1.65 3.63 -7.15
C THR A 6 -0.88 4.91 -6.89
N LEU A 7 -0.18 5.46 -7.90
CA LEU A 7 0.52 6.73 -7.76
C LEU A 7 -0.42 7.85 -7.32
N THR A 8 -1.59 7.99 -7.95
CA THR A 8 -2.56 9.02 -7.55
C THR A 8 -3.09 8.80 -6.12
N ALA A 9 -3.33 7.55 -5.71
CA ALA A 9 -3.75 7.23 -4.34
C ALA A 9 -2.67 7.65 -3.33
N THR A 10 -1.41 7.29 -3.58
CA THR A 10 -0.28 7.64 -2.73
C THR A 10 -0.06 9.14 -2.66
N MET A 11 -0.24 9.86 -3.78
CA MET A 11 -0.18 11.33 -3.79
C MET A 11 -1.30 11.97 -2.96
N VAL A 12 -2.52 11.44 -2.99
CA VAL A 12 -3.61 11.91 -2.12
C VAL A 12 -3.29 11.68 -0.64
N GLY A 13 -2.75 10.50 -0.30
CA GLY A 13 -2.29 10.19 1.05
C GLY A 13 -1.21 11.16 1.53
N LEU A 14 -0.16 11.34 0.73
CA LEU A 14 0.94 12.26 1.03
C LEU A 14 0.42 13.70 1.23
N LEU A 15 -0.44 14.18 0.33
CA LEU A 15 -1.00 15.52 0.38
C LEU A 15 -1.77 15.75 1.69
N LEU A 16 -2.65 14.82 2.06
CA LEU A 16 -3.47 14.98 3.27
C LEU A 16 -2.65 14.86 4.55
N ILE A 17 -1.66 13.98 4.59
CA ILE A 17 -0.76 13.86 5.75
C ILE A 17 0.08 15.12 5.94
N ASN A 18 0.54 15.74 4.86
CA ASN A 18 1.27 17.01 4.93
C ASN A 18 0.37 18.19 5.32
N ILE A 19 -0.89 18.21 4.89
CA ILE A 19 -1.83 19.29 5.23
C ILE A 19 -2.31 19.18 6.68
N ILE A 20 -2.69 17.98 7.11
CA ILE A 20 -3.27 17.75 8.44
C ILE A 20 -2.18 17.67 9.51
N GLY A 21 -1.01 17.13 9.16
CA GLY A 21 0.11 16.95 10.09
C GLY A 21 -0.25 16.10 11.31
N PRO A 22 -0.81 14.89 11.17
CA PRO A 22 -1.28 14.09 12.31
C PRO A 22 -0.16 13.69 13.29
N GLY A 23 1.10 13.72 12.86
CA GLY A 23 2.24 13.47 13.73
C GLY A 23 2.61 14.65 14.65
N TYR A 24 1.94 15.79 14.52
CA TYR A 24 2.06 16.92 15.44
C TYR A 24 0.79 17.08 16.25
N VAL A 25 0.94 17.37 17.54
CA VAL A 25 -0.17 17.74 18.44
C VAL A 25 0.14 19.13 18.97
N ASP A 26 -0.72 20.09 18.63
CA ASP A 26 -0.59 21.50 19.01
C ASP A 26 0.78 22.11 18.62
N GLY A 27 1.32 21.68 17.48
CA GLY A 27 2.61 22.14 16.91
C GLY A 27 3.85 21.41 17.45
N VAL A 28 3.68 20.45 18.37
CA VAL A 28 4.78 19.66 18.94
C VAL A 28 4.73 18.24 18.35
N PRO A 29 5.88 17.64 17.98
CA PRO A 29 5.93 16.25 17.54
C PRO A 29 5.32 15.29 18.57
N ALA A 30 4.52 14.34 18.10
CA ALA A 30 3.78 13.41 18.95
C ALA A 30 4.63 12.28 19.56
N GLY A 31 5.95 12.25 19.35
CA GLY A 31 6.83 11.15 19.74
C GLY A 31 6.74 10.77 21.21
N ASP A 32 6.77 11.76 22.11
CA ASP A 32 6.62 11.53 23.55
C ASP A 32 5.23 10.97 23.89
N MET A 33 4.18 11.49 23.24
CA MET A 33 2.80 11.02 23.41
C MET A 33 2.58 9.61 22.83
N LEU A 34 3.47 9.15 21.95
CA LEU A 34 3.41 7.83 21.35
C LEU A 34 4.39 6.85 22.02
N ALA A 35 5.11 7.30 23.05
CA ALA A 35 6.19 6.55 23.70
C ALA A 35 7.23 6.01 22.69
N LEU A 36 7.54 6.82 21.67
CA LEU A 36 8.62 6.54 20.73
C LEU A 36 9.95 6.84 21.45
N ASP A 37 10.87 5.88 21.45
CA ASP A 37 12.16 6.04 22.14
C ASP A 37 12.92 7.26 21.55
N SER A 38 13.48 8.09 22.43
CA SER A 38 13.88 9.49 22.20
C SER A 38 15.17 9.71 21.39
N SER A 39 15.49 8.83 20.45
CA SER A 39 16.63 8.99 19.53
C SER A 39 16.36 9.90 18.34
N GLY A 40 15.37 10.81 18.43
CA GLY A 40 15.03 11.77 17.36
C GLY A 40 16.23 12.57 16.83
N ALA A 41 17.22 12.88 17.68
CA ALA A 41 18.45 13.57 17.29
C ALA A 41 19.47 12.70 16.51
N GLU A 42 19.52 11.39 16.75
CA GLU A 42 20.33 10.48 15.92
C GLU A 42 19.64 10.17 14.60
N ILE A 43 18.31 10.05 14.63
CA ILE A 43 17.46 9.84 13.45
C ILE A 43 17.48 11.08 12.54
N ALA A 44 17.45 12.29 13.10
CA ALA A 44 17.55 13.55 12.36
C ALA A 44 18.85 13.64 11.55
N LYS A 45 19.99 13.17 12.09
CA LYS A 45 21.25 13.12 11.34
C LYS A 45 21.21 12.18 10.13
N VAL A 46 20.42 11.10 10.20
CA VAL A 46 20.23 10.16 9.08
C VAL A 46 19.31 10.77 8.01
N ALA A 47 18.34 11.59 8.42
CA ALA A 47 17.42 12.30 7.53
C ALA A 47 18.01 13.59 6.91
N GLU A 48 18.87 14.34 7.62
CA GLU A 48 19.51 15.57 7.14
C GLU A 48 20.60 15.33 6.07
N GLY A 49 21.17 14.13 6.02
CA GLY A 49 22.15 13.73 4.99
C GLY A 49 21.57 13.54 3.58
N ARG A 50 20.30 13.92 3.37
CA ARG A 50 19.46 13.66 2.20
C ARG A 50 18.98 14.96 1.54
N GLY A 51 19.89 15.63 0.82
CA GLY A 51 19.66 16.89 0.08
C GLY A 51 19.62 16.72 -1.45
N PRO A 52 19.57 17.78 -2.29
CA PRO A 52 19.37 17.69 -3.75
C PRO A 52 20.34 16.81 -4.56
N GLY A 53 21.50 16.44 -4.00
CA GLY A 53 22.37 15.37 -4.54
C GLY A 53 21.75 13.97 -4.45
N ASP A 54 20.61 13.83 -3.76
CA ASP A 54 19.89 12.59 -3.53
C ASP A 54 19.24 12.04 -4.76
N VAL A 55 18.88 12.83 -5.77
CA VAL A 55 18.27 12.22 -6.97
C VAL A 55 19.30 11.33 -7.67
N ALA A 56 20.53 11.84 -7.84
CA ALA A 56 21.64 11.06 -8.38
C ALA A 56 22.04 9.90 -7.44
N LYS A 57 22.01 10.11 -6.13
CA LYS A 57 22.27 9.06 -5.14
C LYS A 57 21.18 7.99 -5.12
N VAL A 58 19.92 8.34 -5.33
CA VAL A 58 18.78 7.41 -5.50
C VAL A 58 19.01 6.55 -6.74
N PHE A 59 19.38 7.14 -7.88
CA PHE A 59 19.73 6.37 -9.07
C PHE A 59 20.98 5.50 -8.87
N HIS A 60 21.97 5.96 -8.10
CA HIS A 60 23.15 5.18 -7.74
C HIS A 60 22.79 4.01 -6.82
N ASP A 61 21.97 4.24 -5.80
CA ASP A 61 21.53 3.24 -4.82
C ASP A 61 20.51 2.25 -5.40
N MET A 62 19.88 2.57 -6.55
CA MET A 62 19.07 1.63 -7.34
C MET A 62 19.92 0.51 -7.96
N VAL A 63 21.19 0.75 -8.29
CA VAL A 63 22.06 -0.25 -8.92
C VAL A 63 23.20 -0.61 -7.96
N PRO A 64 22.94 -1.47 -6.94
CA PRO A 64 23.98 -1.83 -5.99
C PRO A 64 25.10 -2.60 -6.71
N PRO A 65 26.37 -2.32 -6.41
CA PRO A 65 27.49 -3.06 -6.99
C PRO A 65 27.52 -4.53 -6.56
N ASN A 66 26.84 -4.86 -5.45
CA ASN A 66 26.70 -6.22 -4.94
C ASN A 66 25.31 -6.43 -4.31
N ILE A 67 24.48 -7.24 -4.96
CA ILE A 67 23.11 -7.52 -4.50
C ILE A 67 23.05 -8.31 -3.19
N VAL A 68 24.01 -9.20 -2.95
CA VAL A 68 24.06 -10.01 -1.72
C VAL A 68 24.40 -9.11 -0.52
N GLN A 69 25.35 -8.20 -0.71
CA GLN A 69 25.66 -7.19 0.30
C GLN A 69 24.52 -6.20 0.51
N ALA A 70 23.83 -5.79 -0.57
CA ALA A 70 22.65 -4.95 -0.48
C ALA A 70 21.54 -5.61 0.34
N ALA A 71 21.30 -6.91 0.14
CA ALA A 71 20.38 -7.71 0.95
C ALA A 71 20.80 -7.79 2.42
N ALA A 72 22.08 -8.05 2.69
CA ALA A 72 22.61 -8.12 4.06
C ALA A 72 22.51 -6.79 4.81
N ASN A 73 22.67 -5.67 4.10
CA ASN A 73 22.66 -4.32 4.67
C ASN A 73 21.27 -3.65 4.63
N GLY A 74 20.23 -4.33 4.16
CA GLY A 74 18.88 -3.76 4.06
C GLY A 74 18.75 -2.62 3.03
N GLN A 75 19.56 -2.60 1.97
CA GLN A 75 19.47 -1.61 0.88
C GLN A 75 18.27 -1.91 -0.04
N MET A 76 17.07 -1.66 0.48
CA MET A 76 15.81 -2.09 -0.14
C MET A 76 15.57 -1.56 -1.55
N LEU A 77 15.91 -0.30 -1.83
CA LEU A 77 15.73 0.29 -3.16
C LEU A 77 16.50 -0.48 -4.24
N GLY A 78 17.76 -0.84 -3.95
CA GLY A 78 18.59 -1.63 -4.85
C GLY A 78 18.10 -3.07 -5.03
N ILE A 79 17.58 -3.68 -3.95
CA ILE A 79 16.99 -5.02 -4.01
C ILE A 79 15.74 -5.02 -4.90
N ILE A 80 14.86 -4.04 -4.73
CA ILE A 80 13.64 -3.92 -5.52
C ILE A 80 13.96 -3.68 -7.00
N PHE A 81 14.87 -2.75 -7.29
CA PHE A 81 15.27 -2.49 -8.67
C PHE A 81 15.86 -3.74 -9.34
N PHE A 82 16.76 -4.43 -8.65
CA PHE A 82 17.32 -5.69 -9.12
C PHE A 82 16.23 -6.75 -9.36
N ALA A 83 15.30 -6.93 -8.41
CA ALA A 83 14.22 -7.92 -8.54
C ALA A 83 13.31 -7.63 -9.74
N LEU A 84 12.98 -6.36 -9.99
CA LEU A 84 12.22 -5.95 -11.17
C LEU A 84 12.99 -6.20 -12.48
N LEU A 85 14.26 -5.84 -12.53
CA LEU A 85 15.10 -6.05 -13.70
C LEU A 85 15.29 -7.54 -13.99
N PHE A 86 15.55 -8.32 -12.94
CA PHE A 86 15.67 -9.78 -13.00
C PHE A 86 14.37 -10.42 -13.49
N GLY A 87 13.23 -10.03 -12.90
CA GLY A 87 11.91 -10.48 -13.32
C GLY A 87 11.59 -10.12 -14.77
N TYR A 88 11.94 -8.90 -15.20
CA TYR A 88 11.76 -8.45 -16.59
C TYR A 88 12.59 -9.27 -17.59
N PHE A 89 13.87 -9.53 -17.32
CA PHE A 89 14.68 -10.33 -18.23
C PHE A 89 14.29 -11.81 -18.21
N MET A 90 13.76 -12.32 -17.10
CA MET A 90 13.21 -13.68 -17.04
C MET A 90 12.08 -13.90 -18.06
N THR A 91 11.26 -12.88 -18.35
CA THR A 91 10.19 -12.99 -19.37
C THR A 91 10.71 -13.03 -20.81
N HIS A 92 11.97 -12.67 -21.03
CA HIS A 92 12.62 -12.67 -22.35
C HIS A 92 13.42 -13.95 -22.62
N LEU A 93 13.50 -14.85 -21.63
CA LEU A 93 14.13 -16.16 -21.80
C LEU A 93 13.18 -17.13 -22.51
N ALA A 94 13.76 -18.15 -23.15
CA ALA A 94 12.98 -19.28 -23.64
C ALA A 94 12.21 -19.95 -22.48
N HIS A 95 10.99 -20.43 -22.74
CA HIS A 95 10.09 -20.95 -21.72
C HIS A 95 10.75 -22.02 -20.84
N GLU A 96 11.52 -22.93 -21.43
CA GLU A 96 12.24 -24.02 -20.74
C GLU A 96 13.25 -23.52 -19.70
N LEU A 97 13.79 -22.31 -19.87
CA LEU A 97 14.73 -21.68 -18.93
C LEU A 97 14.01 -20.80 -17.91
N ALA A 98 12.91 -20.14 -18.31
CA ALA A 98 12.14 -19.23 -17.47
C ALA A 98 11.25 -19.96 -16.46
N GLU A 99 10.60 -21.06 -16.88
CA GLU A 99 9.59 -21.75 -16.08
C GLU A 99 10.12 -22.27 -14.73
N PRO A 100 11.31 -22.91 -14.65
CA PRO A 100 11.85 -23.35 -13.36
C PRO A 100 12.13 -22.19 -12.40
N LEU A 101 12.65 -21.07 -12.91
CA LEU A 101 12.94 -19.88 -12.11
C LEU A 101 11.66 -19.24 -11.59
N PHE A 102 10.63 -19.11 -12.43
CA PHE A 102 9.34 -18.58 -12.02
C PHE A 102 8.71 -19.44 -10.91
N LYS A 103 8.66 -20.76 -11.08
CA LYS A 103 8.13 -21.69 -10.07
C LYS A 103 8.92 -21.65 -8.77
N PHE A 104 10.24 -21.52 -8.83
CA PHE A 104 11.08 -21.37 -7.64
C PHE A 104 10.71 -20.13 -6.85
N TRP A 105 10.71 -18.95 -7.48
CA TRP A 105 10.39 -17.69 -6.81
C TRP A 105 8.94 -17.63 -6.30
N ASP A 106 7.99 -18.15 -7.07
CA ASP A 106 6.60 -18.27 -6.65
C ASP A 106 6.45 -19.18 -5.42
N SER A 107 7.17 -20.30 -5.39
CA SER A 107 7.19 -21.19 -4.23
C SER A 107 7.80 -20.51 -2.99
N VAL A 108 8.91 -19.77 -3.15
CA VAL A 108 9.53 -19.00 -2.06
C VAL A 108 8.55 -17.95 -1.52
N PHE A 109 7.87 -17.21 -2.40
CA PHE A 109 6.86 -16.23 -2.01
C PHE A 109 5.76 -16.87 -1.15
N HIS A 110 5.18 -18.00 -1.60
CA HIS A 110 4.16 -18.72 -0.83
C HIS A 110 4.65 -19.20 0.54
N VAL A 111 5.90 -19.68 0.63
CA VAL A 111 6.51 -20.07 1.92
C VAL A 111 6.63 -18.86 2.85
N MET A 112 7.14 -17.73 2.35
CA MET A 112 7.28 -16.49 3.13
C MET A 112 5.92 -15.97 3.61
N MET A 113 4.88 -16.09 2.79
CA MET A 113 3.52 -15.73 3.18
C MET A 113 2.98 -16.66 4.28
N LYS A 114 3.21 -17.97 4.19
CA LYS A 114 2.83 -18.91 5.26
C LYS A 114 3.53 -18.63 6.59
N MET A 115 4.82 -18.27 6.53
CA MET A 115 5.56 -17.85 7.72
C MET A 115 4.95 -16.57 8.32
N THR A 116 4.63 -15.59 7.48
CA THR A 116 3.99 -14.34 7.91
C THR A 116 2.62 -14.59 8.54
N GLU A 117 1.75 -15.40 7.92
CA GLU A 117 0.46 -15.81 8.49
C GLU A 117 0.62 -16.46 9.87
N TRP A 118 1.63 -17.31 10.04
CA TRP A 118 1.91 -17.94 11.33
C TRP A 118 2.36 -16.93 12.38
N ILE A 119 3.26 -16.00 12.04
CA ILE A 119 3.69 -14.91 12.93
C ILE A 119 2.50 -14.03 13.32
N MET A 120 1.62 -13.73 12.37
CA MET A 120 0.42 -12.90 12.60
C MET A 120 -0.58 -13.53 13.57
N LYS A 121 -0.57 -14.85 13.80
CA LYS A 121 -1.35 -15.49 14.87
C LYS A 121 -0.91 -15.05 16.27
N PHE A 122 0.36 -14.68 16.43
CA PHE A 122 0.91 -14.15 17.67
C PHE A 122 0.85 -12.62 17.74
N ALA A 123 0.53 -11.94 16.63
CA ALA A 123 0.38 -10.49 16.60
C ALA A 123 -0.55 -9.97 17.69
N PRO A 124 -1.71 -10.58 18.03
CA PRO A 124 -2.56 -10.09 19.13
C PRO A 124 -1.83 -9.93 20.47
N ILE A 125 -0.88 -10.83 20.78
CA ILE A 125 -0.09 -10.77 22.03
C ILE A 125 0.95 -9.65 21.94
N GLY A 126 1.64 -9.53 20.81
CA GLY A 126 2.62 -8.46 20.57
C GLY A 126 1.98 -7.07 20.54
N VAL A 127 0.86 -6.93 19.84
CA VAL A 127 0.01 -5.74 19.82
C VAL A 127 -0.45 -5.40 21.23
N TYR A 128 -0.95 -6.38 21.99
CA TYR A 128 -1.34 -6.15 23.38
C TYR A 128 -0.17 -5.58 24.20
N GLY A 129 1.04 -6.13 24.08
CA GLY A 129 2.23 -5.61 24.77
C GLY A 129 2.62 -4.19 24.34
N LEU A 130 2.61 -3.92 23.04
CA LEU A 130 2.94 -2.60 22.47
C LEU A 130 1.90 -1.54 22.86
N VAL A 131 0.61 -1.85 22.69
CA VAL A 131 -0.49 -0.97 23.08
C VAL A 131 -0.56 -0.80 24.59
N ALA A 132 -0.34 -1.86 25.39
CA ALA A 132 -0.28 -1.74 26.84
C ALA A 132 0.90 -0.86 27.29
N LYS A 133 2.10 -0.97 26.67
CA LYS A 133 3.22 -0.06 26.93
C LYS A 133 2.84 1.39 26.61
N VAL A 134 2.25 1.64 25.43
CA VAL A 134 1.83 2.97 25.01
C VAL A 134 0.74 3.53 25.94
N VAL A 135 -0.29 2.76 26.28
CA VAL A 135 -1.35 3.17 27.20
C VAL A 135 -0.82 3.37 28.63
N ALA A 136 0.12 2.53 29.09
CA ALA A 136 0.71 2.64 30.41
C ALA A 136 1.69 3.82 30.54
N GLN A 137 2.42 4.16 29.48
CA GLN A 137 3.42 5.24 29.48
C GLN A 137 2.84 6.59 29.06
N ALA A 138 1.99 6.61 28.03
CA ALA A 138 1.44 7.84 27.44
C ALA A 138 -0.02 8.14 27.82
N GLY A 139 -0.72 7.18 28.46
CA GLY A 139 -2.13 7.35 28.84
C GLY A 139 -3.05 7.58 27.64
N PHE A 140 -4.16 8.27 27.84
CA PHE A 140 -5.09 8.66 26.76
C PHE A 140 -4.51 9.71 25.80
N GLY A 141 -3.32 10.26 26.08
CA GLY A 141 -2.65 11.25 25.23
C GLY A 141 -2.26 10.69 23.85
N ALA A 142 -1.86 9.42 23.78
CA ALA A 142 -1.51 8.72 22.53
C ALA A 142 -2.70 8.57 21.57
N VAL A 143 -3.92 8.56 22.09
CA VAL A 143 -5.14 8.30 21.30
C VAL A 143 -5.39 9.43 20.31
N ARG A 144 -5.12 10.69 20.69
CA ARG A 144 -5.37 11.85 19.83
C ARG A 144 -4.58 11.78 18.51
N PRO A 145 -3.23 11.72 18.49
CA PRO A 145 -2.48 11.67 17.24
C PRO A 145 -2.81 10.42 16.41
N LEU A 146 -3.01 9.27 17.04
CA LEU A 146 -3.38 8.04 16.33
C LEU A 146 -4.79 8.10 15.72
N ALA A 147 -5.76 8.70 16.41
CA ALA A 147 -7.10 8.88 15.88
C ALA A 147 -7.12 9.88 14.72
N VAL A 148 -6.39 11.00 14.84
CA VAL A 148 -6.26 11.98 13.75
C VAL A 148 -5.58 11.34 12.53
N PHE A 149 -4.55 10.52 12.74
CA PHE A 149 -3.93 9.72 11.68
C PHE A 149 -4.93 8.77 11.02
N ALA A 150 -5.66 7.96 11.80
CA ALA A 150 -6.64 7.02 11.28
C ALA A 150 -7.75 7.71 10.48
N ILE A 151 -8.25 8.86 10.97
CA ILE A 151 -9.24 9.68 10.28
C ILE A 151 -8.65 10.24 8.97
N THR A 152 -7.41 10.71 8.99
CA THR A 152 -6.72 11.24 7.80
C THR A 152 -6.62 10.18 6.70
N VAL A 153 -6.17 8.97 7.06
CA VAL A 153 -6.11 7.83 6.12
C VAL A 153 -7.50 7.46 5.62
N THR A 154 -8.50 7.45 6.49
CA THR A 154 -9.90 7.15 6.11
C THR A 154 -10.42 8.15 5.08
N ILE A 155 -10.18 9.45 5.30
CA ILE A 155 -10.56 10.52 4.37
C ILE A 155 -9.81 10.36 3.04
N ALA A 156 -8.51 10.05 3.08
CA ALA A 156 -7.71 9.84 1.88
C ALA A 156 -8.22 8.66 1.03
N LEU A 157 -8.54 7.53 1.68
CA LEU A 157 -9.16 6.38 1.03
C LEU A 157 -10.55 6.71 0.47
N ALA A 158 -11.36 7.47 1.21
CA ALA A 158 -12.67 7.92 0.77
C ALA A 158 -12.58 8.82 -0.47
N ILE A 159 -11.62 9.75 -0.51
CA ILE A 159 -11.35 10.59 -1.68
C ILE A 159 -10.91 9.74 -2.86
N HIS A 160 -10.01 8.78 -2.65
CA HIS A 160 -9.55 7.91 -3.74
C HIS A 160 -10.70 7.10 -4.34
N VAL A 161 -11.53 6.47 -3.50
CA VAL A 161 -12.63 5.61 -3.97
C VAL A 161 -13.81 6.41 -4.53
N SER A 162 -14.07 7.63 -4.03
CA SER A 162 -15.25 8.42 -4.39
C SER A 162 -14.99 9.46 -5.47
N ILE A 163 -13.72 9.85 -5.66
CA ILE A 163 -13.34 10.89 -6.63
C ILE A 163 -12.39 10.28 -7.66
N ILE A 164 -11.21 9.81 -7.25
CA ILE A 164 -10.16 9.40 -8.20
C ILE A 164 -10.63 8.22 -9.07
N LEU A 165 -11.04 7.10 -8.48
CA LEU A 165 -11.48 5.92 -9.25
C LEU A 165 -12.71 6.22 -10.14
N PRO A 166 -13.74 6.95 -9.67
CA PRO A 166 -14.83 7.42 -10.52
C PRO A 166 -14.41 8.31 -11.68
N LEU A 167 -13.42 9.19 -11.52
CA LEU A 167 -12.89 9.99 -12.62
C LEU A 167 -12.22 9.09 -13.67
N PHE A 168 -11.46 8.08 -13.24
CA PHE A 168 -10.88 7.11 -14.17
C PHE A 168 -11.96 6.33 -14.93
N LEU A 169 -13.00 5.85 -14.25
CA LEU A 169 -14.14 5.18 -14.88
C LEU A 169 -14.86 6.08 -15.89
N LYS A 170 -15.04 7.36 -15.57
CA LYS A 170 -15.71 8.33 -16.43
C LYS A 170 -14.89 8.64 -17.68
N PHE A 171 -13.60 8.94 -17.53
CA PHE A 171 -12.76 9.42 -18.64
C PHE A 171 -12.21 8.28 -19.51
N PHE A 172 -11.81 7.15 -18.91
CA PHE A 172 -11.22 6.04 -19.66
C PHE A 172 -12.23 4.93 -19.97
N GLY A 173 -13.10 4.59 -19.02
CA GLY A 173 -14.14 3.56 -19.21
C GLY A 173 -15.36 4.06 -19.97
N LYS A 174 -15.64 5.38 -19.95
CA LYS A 174 -16.86 5.98 -20.48
C LYS A 174 -18.13 5.29 -19.94
N VAL A 175 -18.10 4.94 -18.65
CA VAL A 175 -19.22 4.34 -17.90
C VAL A 175 -19.74 5.29 -16.84
N LYS A 176 -20.93 5.01 -16.29
CA LYS A 176 -21.57 5.78 -15.21
C LYS A 176 -21.02 5.34 -13.85
N PRO A 177 -20.07 6.07 -13.22
CA PRO A 177 -19.33 5.56 -12.07
C PRO A 177 -20.20 5.31 -10.84
N TYR A 178 -21.27 6.10 -10.66
CA TYR A 178 -22.20 5.97 -9.54
C TYR A 178 -22.95 4.63 -9.53
N LYS A 179 -23.07 3.95 -10.68
CA LYS A 179 -23.66 2.60 -10.77
C LYS A 179 -22.69 1.50 -10.31
N MET A 180 -21.40 1.80 -10.22
CA MET A 180 -20.39 0.82 -9.81
C MET A 180 -20.50 0.47 -8.32
N PHE A 181 -20.79 1.46 -7.46
CA PHE A 181 -20.92 1.25 -6.02
C PHE A 181 -21.97 0.21 -5.63
N PRO A 182 -23.25 0.30 -6.06
CA PRO A 182 -24.24 -0.73 -5.73
C PRO A 182 -23.92 -2.07 -6.40
N ALA A 183 -23.32 -2.08 -7.59
CA ALA A 183 -22.95 -3.31 -8.29
C ALA A 183 -21.84 -4.09 -7.59
N MET A 184 -20.90 -3.38 -6.94
CA MET A 184 -19.76 -3.96 -6.24
C MET A 184 -19.95 -4.06 -4.72
N ALA A 185 -21.07 -3.60 -4.17
CA ALA A 185 -21.30 -3.56 -2.73
C ALA A 185 -21.07 -4.93 -2.03
N PRO A 186 -21.53 -6.08 -2.56
CA PRO A 186 -21.25 -7.37 -1.93
C PRO A 186 -19.75 -7.68 -1.83
N ALA A 187 -18.99 -7.49 -2.91
CA ALA A 187 -17.55 -7.69 -2.91
C ALA A 187 -16.83 -6.71 -1.97
N MET A 188 -17.20 -5.42 -1.99
CA MET A 188 -16.61 -4.41 -1.12
C MET A 188 -16.82 -4.71 0.37
N LEU A 189 -18.02 -5.20 0.75
CA LEU A 189 -18.35 -5.57 2.13
C LEU A 189 -17.64 -6.86 2.56
N THR A 190 -17.53 -7.84 1.66
CA THR A 190 -16.75 -9.07 1.93
C THR A 190 -15.27 -8.75 2.09
N ALA A 191 -14.71 -7.89 1.22
CA ALA A 191 -13.31 -7.44 1.31
C ALA A 191 -13.05 -6.66 2.60
N PHE A 192 -13.99 -5.78 2.98
CA PHE A 192 -13.94 -5.08 4.25
C PHE A 192 -13.91 -6.07 5.43
N SER A 193 -14.80 -7.05 5.44
CA SER A 193 -14.92 -8.01 6.54
C SER A 193 -13.72 -8.96 6.65
N THR A 194 -13.27 -9.49 5.52
CA THR A 194 -12.18 -10.49 5.45
C THR A 194 -10.79 -9.87 5.52
N SER A 195 -10.65 -8.63 5.05
CA SER A 195 -9.36 -7.96 4.84
C SER A 195 -8.40 -8.76 3.95
N SER A 196 -8.96 -9.46 2.98
CA SER A 196 -8.20 -10.17 1.96
C SER A 196 -8.83 -9.98 0.59
N SER A 197 -8.07 -9.38 -0.34
CA SER A 197 -8.45 -9.26 -1.75
C SER A 197 -8.58 -10.64 -2.39
N SER A 198 -7.63 -11.54 -2.09
CA SER A 198 -7.61 -12.90 -2.63
C SER A 198 -8.79 -13.75 -2.15
N ALA A 199 -9.18 -13.65 -0.88
CA ALA A 199 -10.35 -14.35 -0.35
C ALA A 199 -11.67 -13.82 -0.93
N THR A 200 -11.69 -12.57 -1.41
CA THR A 200 -12.87 -11.91 -1.96
C THR A 200 -12.99 -12.06 -3.48
N LEU A 201 -11.98 -12.63 -4.13
CA LEU A 201 -11.89 -12.74 -5.59
C LEU A 201 -13.12 -13.41 -6.23
N PRO A 202 -13.66 -14.55 -5.72
CA PRO A 202 -14.83 -15.19 -6.34
C PRO A 202 -16.07 -14.27 -6.38
N ILE A 203 -16.36 -13.58 -5.26
CA ILE A 203 -17.48 -12.64 -5.16
C ILE A 203 -17.24 -11.42 -6.05
N THR A 204 -15.99 -11.00 -6.18
CA THR A 204 -15.60 -9.88 -7.07
C THR A 204 -15.87 -10.23 -8.53
N MET A 205 -15.48 -11.44 -8.96
CA MET A 205 -15.75 -11.93 -10.31
C MET A 205 -17.26 -12.00 -10.60
N GLU A 206 -18.04 -12.58 -9.68
CA GLU A 206 -19.49 -12.64 -9.79
C GLU A 206 -20.13 -11.25 -9.92
N CYS A 207 -19.74 -10.29 -9.08
CA CYS A 207 -20.24 -8.92 -9.17
C CYS A 207 -19.89 -8.25 -10.51
N VAL A 208 -18.66 -8.42 -11.00
CA VAL A 208 -18.19 -7.82 -12.25
C VAL A 208 -18.87 -8.46 -13.47
N GLU A 209 -19.07 -9.76 -13.47
CA GLU A 209 -19.72 -10.49 -14.57
C GLU A 209 -21.23 -10.28 -14.56
N GLU A 210 -21.88 -10.46 -13.41
CA GLU A 210 -23.33 -10.45 -13.32
C GLU A 210 -23.91 -9.06 -13.12
N ASN A 211 -23.34 -8.22 -12.25
CA ASN A 211 -23.92 -6.90 -11.95
C ASN A 211 -23.43 -5.83 -12.93
N VAL A 212 -22.17 -5.92 -13.35
CA VAL A 212 -21.56 -4.93 -14.26
C VAL A 212 -21.63 -5.36 -15.73
N GLY A 213 -21.58 -6.67 -16.02
CA GLY A 213 -21.69 -7.20 -17.38
C GLY A 213 -20.38 -7.25 -18.14
N VAL A 214 -19.24 -7.35 -17.45
CA VAL A 214 -17.93 -7.62 -18.08
C VAL A 214 -17.82 -9.10 -18.40
N SER A 215 -17.23 -9.47 -19.54
CA SER A 215 -17.10 -10.88 -19.90
C SER A 215 -16.12 -11.64 -18.99
N ASN A 216 -16.35 -12.95 -18.87
CA ASN A 216 -15.43 -13.85 -18.16
C ASN A 216 -14.01 -13.82 -18.75
N LYS A 217 -13.87 -13.60 -20.06
CA LYS A 217 -12.58 -13.48 -20.75
C LYS A 217 -11.69 -12.39 -20.13
N ILE A 218 -12.29 -11.28 -19.68
CA ILE A 218 -11.57 -10.15 -19.10
C ILE A 218 -11.50 -10.25 -17.58
N SER A 219 -12.61 -10.55 -16.91
CA SER A 219 -12.68 -10.65 -15.44
C SER A 219 -11.73 -11.72 -14.89
N SER A 220 -11.65 -12.89 -15.52
CA SER A 220 -10.82 -14.03 -15.09
C SER A 220 -9.32 -13.79 -15.24
N PHE A 221 -8.91 -12.76 -15.98
CA PHE A 221 -7.51 -12.35 -16.10
C PHE A 221 -7.21 -11.12 -15.24
N VAL A 222 -8.02 -10.07 -15.37
CA VAL A 222 -7.73 -8.76 -14.77
C VAL A 222 -7.89 -8.79 -13.25
N LEU A 223 -8.90 -9.48 -12.73
CA LEU A 223 -9.19 -9.49 -11.28
C LEU A 223 -8.19 -10.34 -10.48
N PRO A 224 -7.80 -11.56 -10.91
CA PRO A 224 -6.77 -12.30 -10.18
C PRO A 224 -5.40 -11.60 -10.24
N LEU A 225 -5.07 -10.96 -11.36
CA LEU A 225 -3.87 -10.14 -11.47
C LEU A 225 -3.95 -8.92 -10.53
N GLY A 226 -5.08 -8.22 -10.51
CA GLY A 226 -5.31 -7.05 -9.65
C GLY A 226 -5.18 -7.35 -8.17
N ALA A 227 -5.73 -8.49 -7.72
CA ALA A 227 -5.68 -8.90 -6.31
C ALA A 227 -4.26 -9.05 -5.75
N THR A 228 -3.24 -9.15 -6.61
CA THR A 228 -1.82 -9.18 -6.21
C THR A 228 -1.09 -7.88 -6.54
N VAL A 229 -1.32 -7.27 -7.70
CA VAL A 229 -0.51 -6.13 -8.16
C VAL A 229 -1.11 -4.75 -7.84
N ASN A 230 -2.41 -4.67 -7.58
CA ASN A 230 -3.13 -3.41 -7.45
C ASN A 230 -3.53 -3.14 -6.00
N MET A 231 -2.60 -2.54 -5.28
CA MET A 231 -2.77 -2.23 -3.87
C MET A 231 -2.80 -0.74 -3.60
N ASN A 232 -3.72 -0.02 -4.28
CA ASN A 232 -3.93 1.43 -4.15
C ASN A 232 -4.01 1.89 -2.68
N GLY A 233 -4.90 1.29 -1.89
CA GLY A 233 -5.12 1.64 -0.50
C GLY A 233 -3.92 1.28 0.38
N THR A 234 -3.20 0.20 0.04
CA THR A 234 -2.00 -0.23 0.76
C THR A 234 -0.86 0.75 0.54
N ALA A 235 -0.56 1.13 -0.71
CA ALA A 235 0.48 2.11 -1.03
C ALA A 235 0.20 3.49 -0.42
N LEU A 236 -1.07 3.91 -0.43
CA LEU A 236 -1.53 5.13 0.22
C LEU A 236 -1.21 5.10 1.71
N TYR A 237 -1.59 4.02 2.39
CA TYR A 237 -1.36 3.88 3.82
C TYR A 237 0.12 3.72 4.18
N GLU A 238 0.88 2.95 3.41
CA GLU A 238 2.33 2.79 3.59
C GLU A 238 3.05 4.13 3.60
N CYS A 239 2.76 4.97 2.59
CA CYS A 239 3.29 6.32 2.51
C CYS A 239 2.79 7.19 3.66
N ALA A 240 1.48 7.17 3.95
CA ALA A 240 0.90 7.98 5.01
C ALA A 240 1.44 7.62 6.40
N ALA A 241 1.64 6.34 6.68
CA ALA A 241 2.19 5.81 7.92
C ALA A 241 3.65 6.21 8.11
N ALA A 242 4.48 6.07 7.07
CA ALA A 242 5.88 6.50 7.12
C ALA A 242 6.01 8.00 7.36
N MET A 243 5.17 8.81 6.69
CA MET A 243 5.11 10.25 6.90
C MET A 243 4.63 10.62 8.29
N PHE A 244 3.57 9.97 8.80
CA PHE A 244 3.08 10.18 10.16
C PHE A 244 4.15 9.89 11.22
N LEU A 245 4.87 8.77 11.08
CA LEU A 245 5.95 8.40 11.99
C LEU A 245 7.10 9.41 11.91
N ALA A 246 7.49 9.85 10.70
CA ALA A 246 8.50 10.88 10.54
C ALA A 246 8.11 12.19 11.26
N GLN A 247 6.87 12.65 11.08
CA GLN A 247 6.32 13.82 11.77
C GLN A 247 6.30 13.63 13.30
N ALA A 248 5.91 12.44 13.78
CA ALA A 248 5.90 12.11 15.21
C ALA A 248 7.30 12.14 15.83
N TYR A 249 8.33 11.74 15.08
CA TYR A 249 9.74 11.90 15.47
C TYR A 249 10.25 13.35 15.33
N GLY A 250 9.44 14.28 14.81
CA GLY A 250 9.82 15.67 14.61
C GLY A 250 10.74 15.88 13.40
N LEU A 251 10.70 14.97 12.42
CA LEU A 251 11.51 15.05 11.22
C LEU A 251 10.77 15.78 10.11
N ASP A 252 11.34 16.89 9.67
CA ASP A 252 10.89 17.58 8.47
C ASP A 252 11.54 16.96 7.23
N LEU A 253 10.81 16.06 6.58
CA LEU A 253 11.29 15.39 5.37
C LEU A 253 11.24 16.33 4.16
N THR A 254 12.35 16.43 3.43
CA THR A 254 12.41 17.16 2.16
C THR A 254 11.48 16.54 1.12
N LEU A 255 11.03 17.35 0.14
CA LEU A 255 10.18 16.85 -0.95
C LEU A 255 10.82 15.68 -1.73
N GLY A 256 12.15 15.68 -1.85
CA GLY A 256 12.88 14.56 -2.47
C GLY A 256 12.73 13.26 -1.68
N THR A 257 12.94 13.29 -0.37
CA THR A 257 12.75 12.13 0.51
C THR A 257 11.30 11.66 0.53
N GLN A 258 10.33 12.59 0.55
CA GLN A 258 8.91 12.26 0.47
C GLN A 258 8.57 11.54 -0.85
N PHE A 259 9.13 12.00 -1.98
CA PHE A 259 8.93 11.34 -3.26
C PHE A 259 9.60 9.96 -3.32
N SER A 260 10.76 9.79 -2.68
CA SER A 260 11.38 8.47 -2.51
C SER A 260 10.50 7.52 -1.70
N ILE A 261 9.83 7.99 -0.63
CA ILE A 261 8.85 7.20 0.12
C ILE A 261 7.69 6.77 -0.78
N VAL A 262 7.14 7.69 -1.59
CA VAL A 262 6.07 7.40 -2.54
C VAL A 262 6.50 6.32 -3.52
N PHE A 263 7.72 6.43 -4.05
CA PHE A 263 8.25 5.47 -5.02
C PHE A 263 8.46 4.10 -4.39
N ILE A 264 9.02 4.03 -3.18
CA ILE A 264 9.17 2.77 -2.46
C ILE A 264 7.79 2.16 -2.18
N ALA A 265 6.83 2.96 -1.67
CA ALA A 265 5.46 2.50 -1.40
C ALA A 265 4.77 1.98 -2.67
N LEU A 266 4.94 2.65 -3.81
CA LEU A 266 4.43 2.18 -5.10
C LEU A 266 5.01 0.80 -5.45
N LEU A 267 6.32 0.62 -5.28
CA LEU A 267 7.00 -0.62 -5.61
C LEU A 267 6.67 -1.76 -4.63
N THR A 268 6.67 -1.48 -3.33
CA THR A 268 6.35 -2.47 -2.29
C THR A 268 4.91 -2.93 -2.41
N SER A 269 3.99 -2.04 -2.77
CA SER A 269 2.57 -2.38 -2.93
C SER A 269 2.28 -3.46 -3.98
N VAL A 270 3.16 -3.64 -4.99
CA VAL A 270 3.04 -4.72 -5.99
C VAL A 270 3.49 -6.07 -5.42
N GLY A 271 4.39 -6.06 -4.43
CA GLY A 271 4.96 -7.25 -3.80
C GLY A 271 4.25 -7.68 -2.51
N VAL A 272 3.33 -6.86 -2.00
CA VAL A 272 2.52 -7.21 -0.83
C VAL A 272 1.47 -8.23 -1.26
N ALA A 273 1.29 -9.32 -0.50
CA ALA A 273 0.23 -10.28 -0.78
C ALA A 273 -1.14 -9.76 -0.31
N GLY A 274 -2.21 -10.19 -0.98
CA GLY A 274 -3.60 -9.83 -0.65
C GLY A 274 -4.13 -10.48 0.64
N VAL A 275 -3.34 -10.48 1.71
CA VAL A 275 -3.64 -11.07 3.03
C VAL A 275 -3.61 -10.00 4.13
N PRO A 276 -4.29 -10.24 5.26
CA PRO A 276 -4.42 -9.26 6.33
C PRO A 276 -3.07 -8.76 6.86
N SER A 277 -2.99 -7.46 7.14
CA SER A 277 -1.84 -6.78 7.75
C SER A 277 -0.50 -6.93 7.00
N ALA A 278 -0.46 -7.45 5.78
CA ALA A 278 0.78 -7.61 5.00
C ALA A 278 1.51 -6.27 4.75
N SER A 279 0.75 -5.16 4.73
CA SER A 279 1.28 -3.79 4.65
C SER A 279 2.26 -3.39 5.76
N LEU A 280 2.19 -4.01 6.95
CA LEU A 280 3.10 -3.67 8.05
C LEU A 280 4.54 -4.07 7.73
N VAL A 281 4.72 -5.17 6.98
CA VAL A 281 6.04 -5.62 6.50
C VAL A 281 6.60 -4.61 5.49
N ALA A 282 5.76 -4.09 4.61
CA ALA A 282 6.16 -3.04 3.66
C ALA A 282 6.48 -1.71 4.35
N ILE A 283 5.75 -1.35 5.40
CA ILE A 283 6.08 -0.17 6.22
C ILE A 283 7.47 -0.34 6.86
N ALA A 284 7.81 -1.52 7.39
CA ALA A 284 9.15 -1.78 7.94
C ALA A 284 10.27 -1.51 6.92
N ILE A 285 10.05 -1.94 5.67
CA ILE A 285 10.95 -1.69 4.54
C ILE A 285 11.11 -0.18 4.30
N ILE A 286 10.00 0.56 4.27
CA ILE A 286 10.02 2.01 4.04
C ILE A 286 10.72 2.74 5.18
N LEU A 287 10.41 2.40 6.44
CA LEU A 287 11.04 3.00 7.62
C LEU A 287 12.55 2.77 7.62
N GLY A 288 13.00 1.53 7.38
CA GLY A 288 14.43 1.24 7.25
C GLY A 288 15.09 2.03 6.11
N ALA A 289 14.40 2.17 4.98
CA ALA A 289 14.91 2.95 3.85
C ALA A 289 15.03 4.45 4.14
N VAL A 290 14.26 5.00 5.07
CA VAL A 290 14.35 6.42 5.50
C VAL A 290 15.11 6.62 6.81
N GLY A 291 15.59 5.53 7.44
CA GLY A 291 16.37 5.59 8.68
C GLY A 291 15.53 5.72 9.95
N LEU A 292 14.24 5.36 9.90
CA LEU A 292 13.34 5.33 11.04
C LEU A 292 13.36 3.96 11.75
N PRO A 293 13.22 3.92 13.09
CA PRO A 293 13.12 2.67 13.85
C PRO A 293 11.89 1.85 13.42
N VAL A 294 12.09 0.55 13.16
CA VAL A 294 11.01 -0.35 12.73
C VAL A 294 10.03 -0.64 13.87
N GLU A 295 10.49 -0.52 15.11
CA GLU A 295 9.70 -0.69 16.33
C GLU A 295 8.54 0.32 16.41
N ALA A 296 8.67 1.47 15.73
CA ALA A 296 7.63 2.50 15.64
C ALA A 296 6.34 1.98 14.97
N ILE A 297 6.39 0.90 14.20
CA ILE A 297 5.19 0.25 13.64
C ILE A 297 4.22 -0.17 14.74
N GLY A 298 4.71 -0.43 15.94
CA GLY A 298 3.89 -0.84 17.08
C GLY A 298 2.75 0.12 17.39
N VAL A 299 2.91 1.42 17.14
CA VAL A 299 1.85 2.40 17.41
C VAL A 299 0.73 2.36 16.37
N LEU A 300 1.03 1.93 15.14
CA LEU A 300 0.06 1.84 14.04
C LEU A 300 -0.92 0.68 14.24
N LEU A 301 -0.49 -0.37 14.95
CA LEU A 301 -1.27 -1.57 15.22
C LEU A 301 -2.61 -1.28 15.91
N VAL A 302 -2.72 -0.17 16.64
CA VAL A 302 -3.94 0.26 17.36
C VAL A 302 -5.13 0.38 16.42
N PHE A 303 -4.93 0.99 15.24
CA PHE A 303 -5.98 1.23 14.25
C PHE A 303 -5.81 0.41 12.98
N ASP A 304 -4.70 -0.33 12.85
CA ASP A 304 -4.37 -1.09 11.63
C ASP A 304 -5.51 -2.02 11.21
N ARG A 305 -6.17 -2.70 12.15
CA ARG A 305 -7.26 -3.62 11.82
C ARG A 305 -8.38 -2.95 11.02
N VAL A 306 -8.87 -1.79 11.47
CA VAL A 306 -9.96 -1.07 10.80
C VAL A 306 -9.48 -0.48 9.47
N LEU A 307 -8.26 0.07 9.45
CA LEU A 307 -7.68 0.63 8.24
C LEU A 307 -7.40 -0.46 7.20
N ASP A 308 -7.01 -1.66 7.60
CA ASP A 308 -6.79 -2.84 6.73
C ASP A 308 -8.08 -3.26 6.02
N MET A 309 -9.18 -3.31 6.77
CA MET A 309 -10.53 -3.55 6.22
C MET A 309 -10.87 -2.52 5.14
N MET A 310 -10.66 -1.23 5.41
CA MET A 310 -10.93 -0.16 4.44
C MET A 310 -10.04 -0.26 3.20
N ARG A 311 -8.74 -0.46 3.37
CA ARG A 311 -7.77 -0.57 2.27
C ARG A 311 -8.06 -1.73 1.35
N THR A 312 -8.38 -2.90 1.93
CA THR A 312 -8.74 -4.10 1.16
C THR A 312 -9.99 -3.83 0.30
N SER A 313 -11.01 -3.19 0.88
CA SER A 313 -12.23 -2.83 0.15
C SER A 313 -11.94 -1.89 -1.04
N VAL A 314 -11.07 -0.89 -0.83
CA VAL A 314 -10.63 0.04 -1.88
C VAL A 314 -9.82 -0.65 -2.97
N ASN A 315 -8.95 -1.60 -2.62
CA ASN A 315 -8.16 -2.37 -3.59
C ASN A 315 -9.08 -3.20 -4.50
N VAL A 316 -10.01 -3.97 -3.92
CA VAL A 316 -10.99 -4.78 -4.65
C VAL A 316 -11.88 -3.93 -5.57
N PHE A 317 -12.31 -2.76 -5.10
CA PHE A 317 -13.04 -1.82 -5.94
C PHE A 317 -12.18 -1.28 -7.10
N GLY A 318 -10.90 -1.00 -6.85
CA GLY A 318 -9.93 -0.60 -7.87
C GLY A 318 -9.73 -1.66 -8.96
N ASP A 319 -9.63 -2.94 -8.58
CA ASP A 319 -9.53 -4.08 -9.52
C ASP A 319 -10.74 -4.15 -10.43
N SER A 320 -11.92 -3.99 -9.83
CA SER A 320 -13.19 -3.99 -10.53
C SER A 320 -13.28 -2.82 -11.52
N CYS A 321 -12.76 -1.63 -11.14
CA CYS A 321 -12.67 -0.49 -12.06
C CYS A 321 -11.74 -0.77 -13.24
N CYS A 322 -10.61 -1.44 -13.00
CA CYS A 322 -9.68 -1.86 -14.05
C CYS A 322 -10.37 -2.81 -15.04
N ALA A 323 -11.04 -3.85 -14.55
CA ALA A 323 -11.73 -4.82 -15.38
C ALA A 323 -12.76 -4.15 -16.29
N VAL A 324 -13.54 -3.21 -15.76
CA VAL A 324 -14.50 -2.42 -16.55
C VAL A 324 -13.81 -1.58 -17.61
N ILE A 325 -12.75 -0.86 -17.27
CA ILE A 325 -12.05 0.00 -18.23
C ILE A 325 -11.43 -0.83 -19.35
N VAL A 326 -10.80 -1.97 -19.02
CA VAL A 326 -10.25 -2.90 -20.01
C VAL A 326 -11.35 -3.46 -20.90
N ALA A 327 -12.49 -3.85 -20.35
CA ALA A 327 -13.63 -4.33 -21.12
C ALA A 327 -14.16 -3.29 -22.10
N ARG A 328 -14.27 -2.04 -21.64
CA ARG A 328 -14.70 -0.92 -22.49
C ARG A 328 -13.69 -0.59 -23.58
N MET A 329 -12.39 -0.76 -23.32
CA MET A 329 -11.34 -0.63 -24.31
C MET A 329 -11.32 -1.78 -25.33
N ASP A 330 -11.70 -3.01 -24.93
CA ASP A 330 -11.88 -4.18 -25.84
C ASP A 330 -13.20 -4.12 -26.63
N GLY A 331 -14.03 -3.08 -26.42
CA GLY A 331 -15.28 -2.87 -27.14
C GLY A 331 -16.51 -3.56 -26.53
N GLU A 332 -16.40 -4.12 -25.33
CA GLU A 332 -17.54 -4.75 -24.65
C GLU A 332 -18.58 -3.72 -24.19
N LYS A 333 -19.86 -4.07 -24.29
CA LYS A 333 -20.96 -3.30 -23.71
C LYS A 333 -21.21 -3.75 -22.29
N THR A 334 -21.23 -2.83 -21.34
CA THR A 334 -21.50 -3.11 -19.93
C THR A 334 -22.88 -2.60 -19.52
N LYS A 335 -23.45 -3.15 -18.44
CA LYS A 335 -24.75 -2.71 -17.88
C LYS A 335 -24.71 -1.28 -17.33
N ILE A 336 -23.51 -0.72 -17.15
CA ILE A 336 -23.25 0.61 -16.59
C ILE A 336 -22.79 1.62 -17.64
N ASP A 337 -22.89 1.29 -18.93
CA ASP A 337 -22.49 2.18 -20.02
C ASP A 337 -23.19 3.55 -19.93
N VAL A 338 -22.45 4.59 -20.31
CA VAL A 338 -23.06 5.86 -20.73
C VAL A 338 -23.65 5.58 -22.11
N GLY A 339 -24.92 5.13 -22.14
CA GLY A 339 -25.60 4.79 -23.40
C GLY A 339 -25.42 5.87 -24.47
N GLU A 340 -25.44 5.46 -25.74
CA GLU A 340 -25.57 6.40 -26.86
C GLU A 340 -26.79 7.30 -26.56
N ALA A 341 -26.51 8.59 -26.37
CA ALA A 341 -27.54 9.62 -26.32
C ALA A 341 -28.05 9.86 -27.75
#